data_AF-A0AAQ1JXP5-F1
#
_entry.id   AF-A0AAQ1JXP5-F1
#
_cell.length_a   1.000
_cell.length_b   1.000
_cell.length_c   1.000
_cell.angle_alpha   90.00
_cell.angle_beta   90.00
_cell.angle_gamma   90.00
#
_symmetry.space_group_name_H-M   'P 1'
#
loop_
_entity.id
_entity.type
_entity.pdbx_description
1 polymer ?
#
loop_
_entity_poly.entity_id
_entity_poly.type
_entity_poly.pdbx_seq_one_letter_code
_entity_poly.pdbx_strand_id
1 'polypeptide(L)'
;MFNELIEQFKAAQVAAADAYHAVSRAERLLFPNVESYLHATKTRSSYKTERELSSFCRDLAAAIVRRACRNFAPPGGSLSIAREDELEECGIDLHEALEKGEVPDLDALWRHLERKFSGEGGATLAYEQAARSIIDGFYLKPSSEMKRTSSGVVIDMSAQSEECWNRKGQRTLSVYARDRVSACFRGLATVARKASFDELASQLADGRFLGEEYSSRAKLSFSGLDVTRFNDKWQCRFSFAVGDALSLFISEFGAAYLSTRG
;
A
#
# COMPACT_ATOMS: atom_id res chain seq x y z
N MET A 1 -18.45 0.71 -16.97
CA MET A 1 -18.22 -0.62 -16.35
C MET A 1 -18.43 -0.55 -14.84
N PHE A 2 -17.80 0.39 -14.14
CA PHE A 2 -18.00 0.59 -12.69
C PHE A 2 -19.29 1.34 -12.38
N ASN A 3 -19.68 2.32 -13.19
CA ASN A 3 -20.92 3.07 -12.99
C ASN A 3 -22.14 2.15 -13.15
N GLU A 4 -22.08 1.20 -14.09
CA GLU A 4 -23.11 0.17 -14.26
C GLU A 4 -23.25 -0.72 -13.03
N LEU A 5 -22.14 -1.07 -12.37
CA LEU A 5 -22.17 -1.85 -11.13
C LEU A 5 -22.84 -1.06 -9.99
N ILE A 6 -22.64 0.27 -9.93
CA ILE A 6 -23.34 1.14 -8.97
C ILE A 6 -24.84 1.16 -9.26
N GLU A 7 -25.24 1.25 -10.54
CA GLU A 7 -26.66 1.21 -10.89
C GLU A 7 -27.31 -0.15 -10.62
N GLN A 8 -26.60 -1.26 -10.86
CA GLN A 8 -27.06 -2.59 -10.47
C GLN A 8 -27.22 -2.71 -8.94
N PHE A 9 -26.31 -2.13 -8.16
CA PHE A 9 -26.42 -2.09 -6.70
C PHE A 9 -27.64 -1.28 -6.25
N LYS A 10 -27.88 -0.10 -6.85
CA LYS A 10 -29.08 0.72 -6.59
C LYS A 10 -30.37 -0.04 -6.93
N ALA A 11 -30.42 -0.69 -8.10
CA ALA A 11 -31.56 -1.51 -8.51
C ALA A 11 -31.83 -2.65 -7.53
N ALA A 12 -30.78 -3.31 -7.02
CA ALA A 12 -30.89 -4.35 -6.00
C ALA A 12 -31.42 -3.80 -4.66
N GLN A 13 -31.02 -2.60 -4.26
CA GLN A 13 -31.57 -1.94 -3.06
C GLN A 13 -33.06 -1.63 -3.19
N VAL A 14 -33.51 -1.14 -4.36
CA VAL A 14 -34.93 -0.88 -4.64
C VAL A 14 -35.73 -2.19 -4.62
N ALA A 15 -35.27 -3.22 -5.33
CA ALA A 15 -35.94 -4.52 -5.34
C ALA A 15 -36.05 -5.15 -3.94
N ALA A 16 -35.00 -5.02 -3.12
CA ALA A 16 -35.03 -5.47 -1.74
C ALA A 16 -36.03 -4.66 -0.90
N ALA A 17 -36.06 -3.33 -1.05
CA ALA A 17 -37.02 -2.48 -0.34
C ALA A 17 -38.46 -2.86 -0.67
N ASP A 18 -38.78 -3.06 -1.95
CA ASP A 18 -40.12 -3.48 -2.40
C ASP A 18 -40.52 -4.82 -1.79
N ALA A 19 -39.60 -5.79 -1.76
CA ALA A 19 -39.84 -7.10 -1.12
C ALA A 19 -40.12 -6.96 0.39
N TYR A 20 -39.32 -6.17 1.12
CA TYR A 20 -39.56 -5.91 2.55
C TYR A 20 -40.88 -5.18 2.78
N HIS A 21 -41.26 -4.23 1.91
CA HIS A 21 -42.53 -3.53 2.00
C HIS A 21 -43.73 -4.45 1.72
N ALA A 22 -43.62 -5.37 0.77
CA ALA A 22 -44.65 -6.36 0.48
C ALA A 22 -44.91 -7.28 1.69
N VAL A 23 -43.84 -7.79 2.30
CA VAL A 23 -43.94 -8.63 3.51
C VAL A 23 -44.50 -7.84 4.69
N SER A 24 -44.02 -6.61 4.91
CA SER A 24 -44.53 -5.74 5.98
C SER A 24 -46.03 -5.43 5.82
N ARG A 25 -46.49 -5.22 4.57
CA ARG A 25 -47.92 -5.02 4.28
C ARG A 25 -48.74 -6.28 4.55
N ALA A 26 -48.25 -7.44 4.11
CA ALA A 26 -48.91 -8.73 4.37
C ALA A 26 -49.03 -9.02 5.87
N GLU A 27 -47.97 -8.76 6.64
CA GLU A 27 -47.98 -8.90 8.10
C GLU A 27 -49.01 -7.98 8.77
N ARG A 28 -49.08 -6.69 8.37
CA ARG A 28 -50.07 -5.75 8.90
C ARG A 28 -51.51 -6.17 8.62
N LEU A 29 -51.76 -6.80 7.47
CA LEU A 29 -53.09 -7.33 7.13
C LEU A 29 -53.45 -8.55 8.00
N LEU A 30 -52.48 -9.39 8.36
CA LEU A 30 -52.69 -10.53 9.25
C LEU A 30 -52.86 -10.12 10.72
N PHE A 31 -52.27 -8.99 11.13
CA PHE A 31 -52.26 -8.50 12.51
C PHE A 31 -52.66 -7.01 12.62
N PRO A 32 -53.92 -6.64 12.34
CA PRO A 32 -54.34 -5.23 12.19
C PRO A 32 -54.38 -4.41 13.50
N ASN A 33 -54.45 -5.08 14.66
CA ASN A 33 -54.57 -4.43 15.99
C ASN A 33 -53.29 -4.53 16.83
N VAL A 34 -52.19 -4.96 16.22
CA VAL A 34 -50.89 -5.08 16.90
C VAL A 34 -50.14 -3.76 16.76
N GLU A 35 -49.54 -3.29 17.85
CA GLU A 35 -48.77 -2.04 17.85
C GLU A 35 -47.57 -2.13 16.90
N SER A 36 -47.24 -1.03 16.22
CA SER A 36 -46.27 -1.03 15.12
C SER A 36 -44.87 -1.57 15.49
N TYR A 37 -44.45 -1.44 16.75
CA TYR A 37 -43.16 -1.92 17.25
C TYR A 37 -43.14 -3.43 17.55
N LEU A 38 -44.30 -4.09 17.59
CA LEU A 38 -44.46 -5.52 17.81
C LEU A 38 -44.49 -6.33 16.51
N HIS A 39 -44.55 -5.68 15.35
CA HIS A 39 -44.38 -6.37 14.06
C HIS A 39 -42.94 -6.90 13.91
N ALA A 40 -42.84 -8.12 13.40
CA ALA A 40 -41.58 -8.80 13.14
C ALA A 40 -40.84 -8.20 11.94
N THR A 41 -41.55 -7.74 10.91
CA THR A 41 -40.93 -7.18 9.71
C THR A 41 -40.50 -5.75 9.93
N LYS A 42 -39.17 -5.52 9.91
CA LYS A 42 -38.59 -4.18 9.93
C LYS A 42 -38.21 -3.74 8.52
N THR A 43 -38.84 -2.69 8.03
CA THR A 43 -38.41 -2.02 6.80
C THR A 43 -37.12 -1.23 7.07
N ARG A 44 -36.18 -1.26 6.12
CA ARG A 44 -34.94 -0.47 6.25
C ARG A 44 -35.26 1.03 6.22
N SER A 45 -34.53 1.82 7.00
CA SER A 45 -34.61 3.28 6.91
C SER A 45 -33.82 3.78 5.70
N SER A 46 -34.26 4.89 5.10
CA SER A 46 -33.57 5.56 3.98
C SER A 46 -32.10 5.84 4.31
N TYR A 47 -31.85 6.35 5.52
CA TYR A 47 -30.50 6.60 6.04
C TYR A 47 -29.58 5.37 5.98
N LYS A 48 -30.10 4.16 6.28
CA LYS A 48 -29.29 2.93 6.20
C LYS A 48 -28.96 2.57 4.75
N THR A 49 -29.92 2.74 3.85
CA THR A 49 -29.74 2.50 2.41
C THR A 49 -28.69 3.44 1.80
N GLU A 50 -28.76 4.73 2.13
CA GLU A 50 -27.79 5.75 1.69
C GLU A 50 -26.38 5.45 2.23
N ARG A 51 -26.27 5.08 3.51
CA ARG A 51 -24.99 4.70 4.13
C ARG A 51 -24.37 3.46 3.49
N GLU A 52 -25.19 2.47 3.13
CA GLU A 52 -24.75 1.27 2.41
C GLU A 52 -24.21 1.64 1.03
N LEU A 53 -24.92 2.49 0.28
CA LEU A 53 -24.48 2.97 -1.04
C LEU A 53 -23.18 3.76 -0.96
N SER A 54 -23.05 4.66 0.02
CA SER A 54 -21.81 5.42 0.26
C SER A 54 -20.62 4.50 0.59
N SER A 55 -20.83 3.51 1.46
CA SER A 55 -19.79 2.53 1.78
C SER A 55 -19.39 1.71 0.55
N PHE A 56 -20.38 1.28 -0.23
CA PHE A 56 -20.17 0.54 -1.48
C PHE A 56 -19.33 1.33 -2.48
N CYS A 57 -19.69 2.59 -2.78
CA CYS A 57 -18.94 3.44 -3.71
C CYS A 57 -17.50 3.68 -3.23
N ARG A 58 -17.30 3.93 -1.94
CA ARG A 58 -15.96 4.12 -1.34
C ARG A 58 -15.10 2.86 -1.47
N ASP A 59 -15.67 1.70 -1.20
CA ASP A 59 -14.96 0.43 -1.23
C ASP A 59 -14.68 -0.01 -2.69
N LEU A 60 -15.58 0.32 -3.62
CA LEU A 60 -15.39 0.14 -5.05
C LEU A 60 -14.26 1.03 -5.58
N ALA A 61 -14.23 2.32 -5.24
CA ALA A 61 -13.13 3.21 -5.59
C ALA A 61 -11.77 2.68 -5.07
N ALA A 62 -11.74 2.18 -3.82
CA ALA A 62 -10.54 1.54 -3.27
C ALA A 62 -10.15 0.27 -4.04
N ALA A 63 -11.12 -0.52 -4.51
CA ALA A 63 -10.85 -1.69 -5.34
C ALA A 63 -10.30 -1.32 -6.72
N ILE A 64 -10.78 -0.23 -7.32
CA ILE A 64 -10.27 0.32 -8.58
C ILE A 64 -8.81 0.75 -8.44
N VAL A 65 -8.47 1.50 -7.38
CA VAL A 65 -7.08 1.92 -7.11
C VAL A 65 -6.19 0.71 -6.84
N ARG A 66 -6.63 -0.27 -6.03
CA ARG A 66 -5.88 -1.52 -5.83
C ARG A 66 -5.67 -2.30 -7.13
N ARG A 67 -6.64 -2.26 -8.05
CA ARG A 67 -6.49 -2.84 -9.39
C ARG A 67 -5.45 -2.08 -10.20
N ALA A 68 -5.48 -0.75 -10.19
CA ALA A 68 -4.49 0.09 -10.87
C ALA A 68 -3.07 -0.17 -10.33
N CYS A 69 -2.89 -0.22 -9.01
CA CYS A 69 -1.61 -0.57 -8.38
C CYS A 69 -1.04 -1.89 -8.89
N ARG A 70 -1.89 -2.92 -9.10
CA ARG A 70 -1.44 -4.22 -9.62
C ARG A 70 -1.17 -4.22 -11.11
N ASN A 71 -1.95 -3.47 -11.88
CA ASN A 71 -1.85 -3.44 -13.34
C ASN A 71 -0.70 -2.56 -13.85
N PHE A 72 -0.37 -1.50 -13.11
CA PHE A 72 0.62 -0.50 -13.52
C PHE A 72 1.93 -0.57 -12.72
N ALA A 73 2.03 -1.44 -11.71
CA ALA A 73 3.30 -1.69 -11.04
C ALA A 73 4.31 -2.35 -12.00
N PRO A 74 5.58 -1.96 -11.94
CA PRO A 74 6.62 -2.63 -12.70
C PRO A 74 6.84 -4.05 -12.16
N PRO A 75 7.40 -4.98 -12.97
CA PRO A 75 7.71 -6.33 -12.53
C PRO A 75 8.53 -6.34 -11.23
N GLY A 76 8.01 -7.00 -10.19
CA GLY A 76 8.67 -7.12 -8.89
C GLY A 76 8.71 -5.84 -8.05
N GLY A 77 8.17 -4.73 -8.53
CA GLY A 77 8.00 -3.48 -7.76
C GLY A 77 6.62 -3.39 -7.10
N SER A 78 6.52 -2.51 -6.11
CA SER A 78 5.24 -2.14 -5.50
C SER A 78 4.89 -0.71 -5.88
N LEU A 79 3.65 -0.49 -6.30
CA LEU A 79 3.11 0.84 -6.59
C LEU A 79 2.04 1.18 -5.57
N SER A 80 2.20 2.31 -4.88
CA SER A 80 1.19 2.86 -3.98
C SER A 80 0.56 4.09 -4.61
N ILE A 81 -0.76 4.09 -4.79
CA ILE A 81 -1.51 5.24 -5.32
C ILE A 81 -2.43 5.73 -4.20
N ALA A 82 -2.37 7.02 -3.88
CA ALA A 82 -3.24 7.65 -2.89
C ALA A 82 -4.61 7.87 -3.52
N ARG A 83 -5.62 7.12 -3.06
CA ARG A 83 -6.97 7.17 -3.65
C ARG A 83 -7.56 8.58 -3.56
N GLU A 84 -7.38 9.22 -2.41
CA GLU A 84 -7.93 10.53 -2.10
C GLU A 84 -7.40 11.59 -3.08
N ASP A 85 -6.08 11.62 -3.28
CA ASP A 85 -5.42 12.53 -4.22
C ASP A 85 -5.92 12.32 -5.66
N GLU A 86 -6.08 11.07 -6.09
CA GLU A 86 -6.57 10.78 -7.46
C GLU A 86 -8.06 11.08 -7.64
N LEU A 87 -8.88 10.93 -6.60
CA LEU A 87 -10.28 11.35 -6.63
C LEU A 87 -10.39 12.87 -6.73
N GLU A 88 -9.57 13.60 -5.98
CA GLU A 88 -9.49 15.06 -6.01
C GLU A 88 -9.03 15.56 -7.39
N GLU A 89 -7.97 14.99 -7.95
CA GLU A 89 -7.51 15.32 -9.31
C GLU A 89 -8.57 15.07 -10.40
N CYS A 90 -9.43 14.06 -10.22
CA CYS A 90 -10.54 13.78 -11.12
C CYS A 90 -11.76 14.68 -10.88
N GLY A 91 -11.78 15.49 -9.81
CA GLY A 91 -12.95 16.24 -9.38
C GLY A 91 -14.12 15.35 -8.93
N ILE A 92 -13.84 14.13 -8.45
CA ILE A 92 -14.86 13.18 -8.01
C ILE A 92 -15.04 13.30 -6.50
N ASP A 93 -16.10 13.98 -6.08
CA ASP A 93 -16.57 13.92 -4.70
C ASP A 93 -17.68 12.87 -4.57
N LEU A 94 -17.33 11.74 -3.95
CA LEU A 94 -18.27 10.64 -3.70
C LEU A 94 -19.41 11.05 -2.77
N HIS A 95 -19.15 11.94 -1.82
CA HIS A 95 -20.16 12.37 -0.87
C HIS A 95 -21.15 13.33 -1.54
N GLU A 96 -20.65 14.35 -2.22
CA GLU A 96 -21.48 15.36 -2.90
C GLU A 96 -22.35 14.73 -4.00
N ALA A 97 -21.78 13.83 -4.81
CA ALA A 97 -22.52 13.14 -5.86
C ALA A 97 -23.69 12.32 -5.27
N LEU A 98 -23.45 11.62 -4.16
CA LEU A 98 -24.48 10.82 -3.51
C LEU A 98 -25.55 11.67 -2.81
N GLU A 99 -25.19 12.82 -2.23
CA GLU A 99 -26.16 13.77 -1.65
C GLU A 99 -27.10 14.34 -2.72
N LYS A 100 -26.60 14.57 -3.93
CA LYS A 100 -27.41 15.01 -5.09
C LYS A 100 -28.24 13.89 -5.71
N GLY A 101 -28.07 12.64 -5.26
CA GLY A 101 -28.70 11.47 -5.85
C GLY A 101 -28.10 11.05 -7.20
N GLU A 102 -26.93 11.55 -7.54
CA GLU A 102 -26.18 11.24 -8.75
C GLU A 102 -25.31 10.00 -8.56
N VAL A 103 -24.90 9.37 -9.67
CA VAL A 103 -23.93 8.27 -9.63
C VAL A 103 -22.52 8.84 -9.78
N PRO A 104 -21.62 8.61 -8.81
CA PRO A 104 -20.22 9.02 -8.96
C PRO A 104 -19.58 8.35 -10.19
N ASP A 105 -18.89 9.13 -11.03
CA ASP A 105 -18.27 8.62 -12.26
C ASP A 105 -16.95 7.89 -11.97
N LEU A 106 -17.03 6.66 -11.47
CA LEU A 106 -15.86 5.80 -11.23
C LEU A 106 -15.25 5.25 -12.52
N ASP A 107 -15.98 5.27 -13.64
CA ASP A 107 -15.40 5.02 -14.96
C ASP A 107 -14.44 6.16 -15.39
N ALA A 108 -14.70 7.41 -15.00
CA ALA A 108 -13.72 8.51 -15.16
C ALA A 108 -12.47 8.29 -14.32
N LEU A 109 -12.60 7.85 -13.07
CA LEU A 109 -11.46 7.51 -12.21
C LEU A 109 -10.56 6.47 -12.89
N TRP A 110 -11.12 5.38 -13.41
CA TRP A 110 -10.32 4.36 -14.09
C TRP A 110 -9.59 4.90 -15.32
N ARG A 111 -10.27 5.68 -16.18
CA ARG A 111 -9.66 6.30 -17.37
C ARG A 111 -8.54 7.27 -17.00
N HIS A 112 -8.68 8.00 -15.90
CA HIS A 112 -7.63 8.86 -15.37
C HIS A 112 -6.41 8.05 -14.93
N LEU A 113 -6.63 7.00 -14.13
CA LEU A 113 -5.57 6.11 -13.67
C LEU A 113 -4.85 5.44 -14.85
N GLU A 114 -5.58 4.97 -15.86
CA GLU A 114 -5.00 4.45 -17.10
C GLU A 114 -4.14 5.51 -17.80
N ARG A 115 -4.65 6.74 -17.98
CA ARG A 115 -3.91 7.80 -18.66
C ARG A 115 -2.63 8.18 -17.92
N LYS A 116 -2.68 8.25 -16.58
CA LYS A 116 -1.57 8.71 -15.73
C LYS A 116 -0.52 7.62 -15.50
N PHE A 117 -0.95 6.37 -15.31
CA PHE A 117 -0.07 5.29 -14.85
C PHE A 117 0.21 4.19 -15.88
N SER A 118 -0.48 4.17 -17.04
CA SER A 118 -0.10 3.25 -18.11
C SER A 118 1.26 3.59 -18.74
N GLY A 119 1.82 2.63 -19.48
CA GLY A 119 3.16 2.77 -20.05
C GLY A 119 4.22 2.86 -18.96
N GLU A 120 5.04 3.91 -19.00
CA GLU A 120 6.12 4.12 -18.04
C GLU A 120 5.68 4.85 -16.76
N GLY A 121 4.49 5.47 -16.73
CA GLY A 121 4.08 6.32 -15.61
C GLY A 121 4.02 5.58 -14.27
N GLY A 122 3.40 4.41 -14.25
CA GLY A 122 3.33 3.56 -13.05
C GLY A 122 4.69 2.99 -12.65
N ALA A 123 5.55 2.67 -13.62
CA ALA A 123 6.90 2.19 -13.36
C ALA A 123 7.77 3.28 -12.72
N THR A 124 7.77 4.49 -13.29
CA THR A 124 8.51 5.65 -12.78
C THR A 124 8.08 5.99 -11.36
N LEU A 125 6.77 6.10 -11.09
CA LEU A 125 6.29 6.40 -9.73
C LEU A 125 6.68 5.28 -8.73
N ALA A 126 6.58 4.02 -9.12
CA ALA A 126 7.00 2.91 -8.26
C ALA A 126 8.51 2.96 -7.96
N TYR A 127 9.34 3.34 -8.94
CA TYR A 127 10.78 3.49 -8.74
C TYR A 127 11.13 4.69 -7.86
N GLU A 128 10.44 5.82 -8.00
CA GLU A 128 10.56 6.98 -7.12
C GLU A 128 10.18 6.63 -5.67
N GLN A 129 9.09 5.89 -5.47
CA GLN A 129 8.66 5.40 -4.15
C GLN A 129 9.68 4.44 -3.52
N ALA A 130 10.25 3.55 -4.32
CA ALA A 130 11.32 2.65 -3.88
C ALA A 130 12.57 3.44 -3.49
N ALA A 131 12.98 4.42 -4.32
CA ALA A 131 14.13 5.29 -4.03
C ALA A 131 13.93 6.08 -2.74
N ARG A 132 12.74 6.67 -2.55
CA ARG A 132 12.35 7.34 -1.31
C ARG A 132 12.45 6.42 -0.10
N SER A 133 11.91 5.21 -0.18
CA SER A 133 11.97 4.23 0.92
C SER A 133 13.41 3.84 1.29
N ILE A 134 14.30 3.75 0.31
CA ILE A 134 15.73 3.50 0.50
C ILE A 134 16.41 4.71 1.16
N ILE A 135 16.18 5.91 0.65
CA ILE A 135 16.72 7.18 1.19
C ILE A 135 16.26 7.37 2.64
N ASP A 136 14.99 7.09 2.93
CA ASP A 136 14.42 7.15 4.27
C ASP A 136 15.02 6.09 5.19
N GLY A 137 15.12 4.84 4.70
CA GLY A 137 15.64 3.71 5.47
C GLY A 137 17.10 3.84 5.86
N PHE A 138 17.96 4.27 4.93
CA PHE A 138 19.39 4.52 5.17
C PHE A 138 19.69 5.91 5.70
N TYR A 139 18.68 6.77 5.82
CA TYR A 139 18.85 8.17 6.23
C TYR A 139 19.90 8.90 5.37
N LEU A 140 19.84 8.69 4.04
CA LEU A 140 20.76 9.33 3.10
C LEU A 140 20.50 10.83 3.05
N LYS A 141 21.59 11.60 3.02
CA LYS A 141 21.63 13.05 2.80
C LYS A 141 22.39 13.36 1.50
N PRO A 142 22.21 14.55 0.91
CA PRO A 142 22.99 14.99 -0.25
C PRO A 142 24.52 14.90 -0.04
N SER A 143 24.97 15.13 1.20
CA SER A 143 26.39 15.04 1.60
C SER A 143 26.81 13.67 2.15
N SER A 144 25.90 12.69 2.19
CA SER A 144 26.22 11.35 2.66
C SER A 144 27.11 10.64 1.67
N GLU A 145 28.41 10.59 1.94
CA GLU A 145 29.31 9.68 1.23
C GLU A 145 28.93 8.23 1.57
N MET A 146 28.44 7.49 0.56
CA MET A 146 28.43 6.04 0.64
C MET A 146 29.87 5.57 0.82
N LYS A 147 30.17 4.95 1.96
CA LYS A 147 31.53 4.53 2.27
C LYS A 147 31.93 3.38 1.36
N ARG A 148 32.68 3.71 0.32
CA ARG A 148 33.37 2.73 -0.53
C ARG A 148 34.54 2.17 0.26
N THR A 149 34.49 0.88 0.51
CA THR A 149 35.57 0.12 1.16
C THR A 149 36.22 -0.80 0.14
N SER A 150 37.37 -1.40 0.48
CA SER A 150 38.06 -2.37 -0.39
C SER A 150 37.23 -3.61 -0.74
N SER A 151 36.13 -3.87 -0.02
CA SER A 151 35.27 -5.05 -0.18
C SER A 151 33.86 -4.74 -0.69
N GLY A 152 33.53 -3.47 -0.95
CA GLY A 152 32.22 -3.06 -1.42
C GLY A 152 31.73 -1.75 -0.80
N VAL A 153 30.43 -1.49 -0.96
CA VAL A 153 29.77 -0.27 -0.46
C VAL A 153 29.10 -0.58 0.87
N VAL A 154 29.41 0.18 1.91
CA VAL A 154 28.83 -0.02 3.25
C VAL A 154 27.93 1.16 3.61
N ILE A 155 26.69 0.85 3.99
CA ILE A 155 25.70 1.83 4.44
C ILE A 155 25.08 1.32 5.74
N ASP A 156 25.08 2.16 6.76
CA ASP A 156 24.43 1.88 8.04
C ASP A 156 22.97 2.35 7.97
N MET A 157 22.04 1.57 8.52
CA MET A 157 20.65 1.97 8.70
C MET A 157 20.28 1.93 10.18
N SER A 158 19.44 2.86 10.62
CA SER A 158 18.85 2.77 11.95
C SER A 158 17.87 1.59 11.98
N ALA A 159 18.02 0.71 12.97
CA ALA A 159 17.19 -0.49 13.11
C ALA A 159 17.14 -0.86 14.60
N GLN A 160 16.28 -0.15 15.34
CA GLN A 160 16.11 -0.38 16.76
C GLN A 160 15.49 -1.75 17.00
N SER A 161 16.04 -2.47 17.97
CA SER A 161 15.58 -3.79 18.38
C SER A 161 15.21 -3.81 19.84
N GLU A 162 14.27 -4.67 20.18
CA GLU A 162 13.73 -4.88 21.52
C GLU A 162 14.14 -6.27 22.03
N GLU A 163 14.27 -6.40 23.34
CA GLU A 163 14.58 -7.69 23.97
C GLU A 163 13.40 -8.64 23.90
N CYS A 164 13.68 -9.90 23.56
CA CYS A 164 12.66 -10.94 23.60
C CYS A 164 12.36 -11.30 25.06
N TRP A 165 11.09 -11.13 25.47
CA TRP A 165 10.62 -11.36 26.85
C TRP A 165 11.07 -12.71 27.46
N ASN A 166 11.09 -13.78 26.65
CA ASN A 166 11.40 -15.15 27.12
C ASN A 166 12.79 -15.67 26.71
N ARG A 167 13.62 -14.87 26.03
CA ARG A 167 14.89 -15.34 25.44
C ARG A 167 16.00 -14.33 25.66
N LYS A 168 16.73 -14.51 26.76
CA LYS A 168 17.83 -13.63 27.17
C LYS A 168 18.89 -13.52 26.06
N GLY A 169 19.24 -12.29 25.69
CA GLY A 169 20.23 -12.01 24.64
C GLY A 169 19.72 -12.15 23.21
N GLN A 170 18.47 -12.57 23.01
CA GLN A 170 17.78 -12.50 21.73
C GLN A 170 16.99 -11.21 21.63
N ARG A 171 16.97 -10.65 20.42
CA ARG A 171 16.27 -9.42 20.11
C ARG A 171 15.45 -9.60 18.85
N THR A 172 14.40 -8.82 18.72
CA THR A 172 13.65 -8.69 17.46
C THR A 172 13.59 -7.22 17.09
N LEU A 173 13.37 -6.91 15.80
CA LEU A 173 13.11 -5.54 15.40
C LEU A 173 11.91 -5.00 16.17
N SER A 174 12.02 -3.76 16.68
CA SER A 174 10.88 -3.07 17.25
C SER A 174 9.78 -2.92 16.21
N VAL A 175 8.53 -2.86 16.66
CA VAL A 175 7.38 -2.67 15.76
C VAL A 175 7.58 -1.41 14.89
N TYR A 176 8.08 -0.33 15.47
CA TYR A 176 8.35 0.93 14.78
C TYR A 176 9.49 0.83 13.74
N ALA A 177 10.55 0.07 14.04
CA ALA A 177 11.65 -0.11 13.08
C ALA A 177 11.28 -1.08 11.96
N ARG A 178 10.41 -2.07 12.23
CA ARG A 178 10.04 -3.13 11.28
C ARG A 178 9.46 -2.58 10.00
N ASP A 179 8.53 -1.63 10.06
CA ASP A 179 7.89 -1.09 8.85
C ASP A 179 8.88 -0.32 7.98
N ARG A 180 9.74 0.51 8.59
CA ARG A 180 10.79 1.24 7.87
C ARG A 180 11.81 0.30 7.24
N VAL A 181 12.28 -0.71 7.97
CA VAL A 181 13.24 -1.71 7.45
C VAL A 181 12.58 -2.51 6.33
N SER A 182 11.33 -2.93 6.50
CA SER A 182 10.55 -3.64 5.48
C SER A 182 10.41 -2.82 4.19
N ALA A 183 10.02 -1.54 4.29
CA ALA A 183 9.91 -0.63 3.15
C ALA A 183 11.26 -0.44 2.44
N CYS A 184 12.34 -0.26 3.20
CA CYS A 184 13.69 -0.13 2.64
C CYS A 184 14.13 -1.39 1.88
N PHE A 185 13.94 -2.57 2.45
CA PHE A 185 14.32 -3.84 1.81
C PHE A 185 13.46 -4.18 0.60
N ARG A 186 12.16 -3.83 0.61
CA ARG A 186 11.31 -3.90 -0.59
C ARG A 186 11.79 -2.94 -1.67
N GLY A 187 12.23 -1.73 -1.30
CA GLY A 187 12.88 -0.80 -2.21
C GLY A 187 14.14 -1.42 -2.84
N LEU A 188 15.01 -2.03 -2.03
CA LEU A 188 16.21 -2.73 -2.51
C LEU A 188 15.86 -3.91 -3.43
N ALA A 189 14.78 -4.64 -3.16
CA ALA A 189 14.29 -5.69 -4.05
C ALA A 189 13.89 -5.14 -5.43
N THR A 190 13.25 -3.97 -5.47
CA THR A 190 12.92 -3.25 -6.72
C THR A 190 14.17 -2.85 -7.49
N VAL A 191 15.20 -2.32 -6.81
CA VAL A 191 16.50 -1.99 -7.42
C VAL A 191 17.16 -3.23 -8.01
N ALA A 192 17.22 -4.31 -7.22
CA ALA A 192 17.80 -5.57 -7.66
C ALA A 192 17.09 -6.11 -8.89
N ARG A 193 15.74 -6.04 -8.93
CA ARG A 193 14.96 -6.48 -10.10
C ARG A 193 15.22 -5.63 -11.34
N LYS A 194 15.22 -4.29 -11.22
CA LYS A 194 15.53 -3.39 -12.36
C LYS A 194 16.94 -3.65 -12.90
N ALA A 195 17.89 -3.97 -12.03
CA ALA A 195 19.27 -4.29 -12.40
C ALA A 195 19.51 -5.77 -12.77
N SER A 196 18.44 -6.59 -12.92
CA SER A 196 18.52 -8.02 -13.26
C SER A 196 19.27 -8.91 -12.24
N PHE A 197 19.33 -8.49 -10.98
CA PHE A 197 19.79 -9.32 -9.86
C PHE A 197 18.62 -10.13 -9.27
N ASP A 198 18.04 -11.05 -10.05
CA ASP A 198 16.79 -11.74 -9.74
C ASP A 198 16.81 -12.55 -8.43
N GLU A 199 17.94 -13.19 -8.12
CA GLU A 199 18.10 -13.96 -6.89
C GLU A 199 18.04 -13.03 -5.66
N LEU A 200 18.81 -11.94 -5.68
CA LEU A 200 18.79 -10.93 -4.62
C LEU A 200 17.38 -10.34 -4.47
N ALA A 201 16.75 -9.96 -5.58
CA ALA A 201 15.40 -9.40 -5.56
C ALA A 201 14.40 -10.36 -4.88
N SER A 202 14.49 -11.65 -5.17
CA SER A 202 13.60 -12.67 -4.60
C SER A 202 13.86 -12.90 -3.12
N GLN A 203 15.13 -12.95 -2.70
CA GLN A 203 15.51 -13.10 -1.28
C GLN A 203 15.05 -11.91 -0.43
N LEU A 204 15.14 -10.68 -0.96
CA LEU A 204 14.73 -9.47 -0.23
C LEU A 204 13.20 -9.32 -0.18
N ALA A 205 12.49 -9.69 -1.24
CA ALA A 205 11.03 -9.58 -1.32
C ALA A 205 10.29 -10.51 -0.33
N ASP A 206 10.88 -11.67 -0.04
CA ASP A 206 10.34 -12.68 0.89
C ASP A 206 10.25 -12.16 2.34
N GLY A 207 11.20 -11.30 2.75
CA GLY A 207 11.10 -10.57 4.02
C GLY A 207 11.12 -11.43 5.29
N ARG A 208 11.38 -12.75 5.20
CA ARG A 208 11.39 -13.69 6.34
C ARG A 208 12.25 -13.21 7.51
N PHE A 209 13.37 -12.54 7.22
CA PHE A 209 14.32 -12.04 8.21
C PHE A 209 13.77 -10.91 9.12
N LEU A 210 12.65 -10.27 8.76
CA LEU A 210 12.07 -9.15 9.54
C LEU A 210 11.44 -9.58 10.86
N GLY A 211 10.99 -10.84 10.95
CA GLY A 211 10.40 -11.43 12.15
C GLY A 211 11.36 -12.29 12.95
N GLU A 212 12.57 -12.52 12.45
CA GLU A 212 13.54 -13.38 13.10
C GLU A 212 14.08 -12.75 14.39
N GLU A 213 14.22 -13.60 15.41
CA GLU A 213 14.99 -13.26 16.59
C GLU A 213 16.48 -13.41 16.29
N TYR A 214 17.29 -12.50 16.83
CA TYR A 214 18.73 -12.51 16.60
C TYR A 214 19.52 -12.03 17.81
N SER A 215 20.75 -12.53 17.93
CA SER A 215 21.76 -11.97 18.82
C SER A 215 22.52 -10.82 18.14
N SER A 216 23.04 -9.88 18.94
CA SER A 216 23.83 -8.77 18.41
C SER A 216 25.00 -9.27 17.56
N ARG A 217 25.24 -8.60 16.43
CA ARG A 217 26.22 -8.94 15.38
C ARG A 217 25.87 -10.20 14.57
N ALA A 218 24.64 -10.71 14.65
CA ALA A 218 24.18 -11.77 13.75
C ALA A 218 24.22 -11.28 12.30
N LYS A 219 24.71 -12.15 11.41
CA LYS A 219 24.85 -11.86 9.98
C LYS A 219 23.72 -12.50 9.18
N LEU A 220 23.16 -11.75 8.24
CA LEU A 220 22.34 -12.26 7.14
C LEU A 220 23.15 -12.09 5.86
N SER A 221 23.21 -13.13 5.04
CA SER A 221 23.94 -13.11 3.77
C SER A 221 22.95 -13.34 2.63
N PHE A 222 22.93 -12.43 1.68
CA PHE A 222 22.15 -12.46 0.44
C PHE A 222 23.10 -12.42 -0.76
N SER A 223 22.57 -12.70 -1.95
CA SER A 223 23.34 -12.63 -3.20
C SER A 223 23.82 -11.20 -3.48
N GLY A 224 25.07 -10.88 -3.12
CA GLY A 224 25.65 -9.55 -3.29
C GLY A 224 25.31 -8.52 -2.21
N LEU A 225 24.72 -8.93 -1.08
CA LEU A 225 24.44 -8.08 0.09
C LEU A 225 24.64 -8.86 1.40
N ASP A 226 25.49 -8.35 2.29
CA ASP A 226 25.64 -8.83 3.66
C ASP A 226 25.05 -7.82 4.65
N VAL A 227 24.25 -8.27 5.61
CA VAL A 227 23.66 -7.43 6.65
C VAL A 227 24.13 -7.89 8.03
N THR A 228 24.83 -7.03 8.76
CA THR A 228 25.20 -7.27 10.15
C THR A 228 24.23 -6.55 11.07
N ARG A 229 23.53 -7.29 11.93
CA ARG A 229 22.47 -6.77 12.79
C ARG A 229 23.02 -6.40 14.17
N PHE A 230 23.09 -5.11 14.50
CA PHE A 230 23.37 -4.63 15.85
C PHE A 230 22.05 -4.32 16.59
N ASN A 231 22.15 -3.80 17.82
CA ASN A 231 20.98 -3.55 18.66
C ASN A 231 20.19 -2.29 18.22
N ASP A 232 20.90 -1.30 17.70
CA ASP A 232 20.39 0.04 17.35
C ASP A 232 20.49 0.34 15.85
N LYS A 233 21.32 -0.41 15.13
CA LYS A 233 21.57 -0.25 13.70
C LYS A 233 21.81 -1.57 12.99
N TRP A 234 21.54 -1.60 11.70
CA TRP A 234 22.00 -2.67 10.81
C TRP A 234 23.02 -2.10 9.84
N GLN A 235 24.08 -2.85 9.58
CA GLN A 235 25.11 -2.47 8.62
C GLN A 235 24.94 -3.31 7.36
N CYS A 236 24.62 -2.65 6.25
CA CYS A 236 24.44 -3.26 4.95
C CYS A 236 25.71 -3.09 4.12
N ARG A 237 26.34 -4.20 3.74
CA ARG A 237 27.51 -4.25 2.86
C ARG A 237 27.10 -4.82 1.52
N PHE A 238 27.07 -3.98 0.51
CA PHE A 238 26.78 -4.35 -0.87
C PHE A 238 28.06 -4.71 -1.60
N SER A 239 27.99 -5.71 -2.48
CA SER A 239 29.00 -5.91 -3.52
C SER A 239 29.11 -4.67 -4.41
N PHE A 240 30.24 -4.48 -5.10
CA PHE A 240 30.43 -3.33 -5.99
C PHE A 240 29.33 -3.23 -7.05
N ALA A 241 28.97 -4.34 -7.71
CA ALA A 241 27.94 -4.37 -8.73
C ALA A 241 26.56 -3.91 -8.21
N VAL A 242 26.16 -4.39 -7.03
CA VAL A 242 24.88 -3.98 -6.41
C VAL A 242 24.94 -2.54 -5.91
N GLY A 243 26.07 -2.12 -5.34
CA GLY A 243 26.28 -0.76 -4.85
C GLY A 243 26.27 0.30 -5.95
N ASP A 244 26.86 0.00 -7.11
CA ASP A 244 26.82 0.89 -8.28
C ASP A 244 25.42 0.97 -8.87
N ALA A 245 24.71 -0.17 -8.99
CA ALA A 245 23.31 -0.18 -9.42
C ALA A 245 22.40 0.62 -8.47
N LEU A 246 22.61 0.51 -7.16
CA LEU A 246 21.90 1.31 -6.15
C LEU A 246 22.17 2.81 -6.31
N SER A 247 23.43 3.18 -6.56
CA SER A 247 23.83 4.59 -6.75
C SER A 247 23.20 5.19 -8.02
N LEU A 248 23.22 4.45 -9.12
CA LEU A 248 22.54 4.81 -10.37
C LEU A 248 21.03 4.96 -10.14
N PHE A 249 20.40 4.00 -9.47
CA PHE A 249 18.96 4.03 -9.21
C PHE A 249 18.54 5.25 -8.37
N ILE A 250 19.28 5.56 -7.30
CA ILE A 250 19.01 6.74 -6.47
C ILE A 250 19.24 8.03 -7.27
N SER A 251 20.22 8.06 -8.17
CA SER A 251 20.48 9.23 -9.02
C SER A 251 19.36 9.44 -10.05
N GLU A 252 18.83 8.35 -10.61
CA GLU A 252 17.75 8.38 -11.62
C GLU A 252 16.39 8.73 -11.01
N PHE A 253 16.01 8.10 -9.89
CA PHE A 253 14.66 8.20 -9.30
C PHE A 253 14.58 8.89 -7.94
N GLY A 254 15.71 9.06 -7.26
CA GLY A 254 15.77 9.58 -5.89
C GLY A 254 16.34 10.99 -5.78
N ALA A 255 16.95 11.54 -6.84
CA ALA A 255 17.72 12.79 -6.76
C ALA A 255 16.87 13.98 -6.29
N ALA A 256 15.65 14.12 -6.83
CA ALA A 256 14.74 15.17 -6.40
C ALA A 256 14.40 15.07 -4.91
N TYR A 257 14.05 13.89 -4.42
CA TYR A 257 13.73 13.66 -3.00
C TYR A 257 14.96 13.80 -2.09
N LEU A 258 16.14 13.37 -2.55
CA LEU A 258 17.38 13.52 -1.78
C LEU A 258 17.72 14.99 -1.57
N SER A 259 17.48 15.84 -2.58
CA SER A 259 17.74 17.29 -2.51
C SER A 259 16.90 18.00 -1.44
N THR A 260 15.69 17.52 -1.15
CA THR A 260 14.83 18.11 -0.11
C THR A 260 15.28 17.78 1.32
N ARG A 261 16.35 16.98 1.48
CA ARG A 261 16.92 16.59 2.78
C ARG A 261 18.21 17.35 3.15
N GLY A 262 18.57 18.36 2.35
CA GLY A 262 19.68 19.28 2.59
C GLY A 262 19.46 20.16 3.82
#